data_AF-A0A164XZ91-F1
#
_entry.id   AF-A0A164XZ91-F1
#
_cell.length_a   1.000
_cell.length_b   1.000
_cell.length_c   1.000
_cell.angle_alpha   90.00
_cell.angle_beta   90.00
_cell.angle_gamma   90.00
#
_symmetry.space_group_name_H-M   'P 1'
#
loop_
_entity.id
_entity.type
_entity.pdbx_description
1 polymer ?
#
loop_
_entity_poly.entity_id
_entity_poly.type
_entity_poly.pdbx_seq_one_letter_code
_entity_poly.pdbx_strand_id
1 'polypeptide(L)'
;MAVMEEEQSDIERKQSLYNSMDEEFKIQKEMYRGQQYSQIYFARLHLMRTLLYSLVPTWKPHLPVCTVLGLEGDKECVIVGTLYKHMKLKPCVLDEYSKERSVTPLVQPHNFVHSDDYLILEDESGRVKLSGTTLSPSFYVTGIVVALHGKETGAGDFLVEDVLEAGLPPQLDPPNKLGEDKYVVFVSGLNLGSSSSNPLQVQLLVDHITGHLGDEKEQNNAAQIVQVVIAGDSVEIPRELLNGQNLAPKDQSRLSEPIKEVDILLTQIAASIPLDIMPGPNDPSNFAMPQQPLHRCLFPSSASYNTFKSCTNPHSFELDGVRFLGTSGQNIHDFEKYSEGSEEVEFLERTLKWRHIAPTAPNTLGCYPFTDRDPFFVESCPHVYFAGNQNKFGTRLITGSDGQVVRLISIPRFSKTGTAVMFLPGSVSVDSRNSKLSEKEAGQVPVLASSDELLSKFAQVGATSNKLALTLVTNKKNKKLQLSSKRQRSIDRSNPDCESPTGVSVADRKLLLPPANKRGAATFIRRLGIGKAKLRSRNINNKSLLGGIEKTWRKTLKGASKILIEKHYNQHKRLISDIA
;
A
#
# COMPACT_ATOMS: atom_id res chain seq x y z
N MET A 1 21.18 35.55 -39.62
CA MET A 1 21.04 35.09 -38.23
C MET A 1 20.72 33.61 -38.31
N ALA A 2 21.73 32.77 -38.12
CA ALA A 2 21.51 31.33 -37.96
C ALA A 2 20.76 31.13 -36.64
N VAL A 3 19.61 30.46 -36.71
CA VAL A 3 18.96 29.92 -35.53
C VAL A 3 19.90 28.82 -35.04
N MET A 4 20.58 29.07 -33.92
CA MET A 4 21.23 27.99 -33.19
C MET A 4 20.08 27.11 -32.69
N GLU A 5 19.87 25.97 -33.36
CA GLU A 5 19.15 24.85 -32.77
C GLU A 5 19.99 24.46 -31.55
N GLU A 6 19.48 24.71 -30.35
CA GLU A 6 20.00 24.08 -29.15
C GLU A 6 19.85 22.58 -29.37
N GLU A 7 20.96 21.87 -29.61
CA GLU A 7 21.00 20.41 -29.56
C GLU A 7 20.59 20.00 -28.15
N GLN A 8 19.32 19.66 -27.98
CA GLN A 8 18.81 19.13 -26.73
C GLN A 8 19.39 17.72 -26.61
N SER A 9 20.42 17.56 -25.77
CA SER A 9 21.08 16.29 -25.57
C SER A 9 20.12 15.30 -24.90
N ASP A 10 19.75 14.24 -25.61
CA ASP A 10 18.96 13.16 -25.04
C ASP A 10 19.77 12.46 -23.92
N ILE A 11 19.22 12.44 -22.71
CA ILE A 11 19.84 11.78 -21.54
C ILE A 11 19.34 10.34 -21.47
N GLU A 12 20.25 9.37 -21.59
CA GLU A 12 19.91 7.96 -21.45
C GLU A 12 19.70 7.56 -19.98
N ARG A 13 18.63 6.80 -19.72
CA ARG A 13 18.33 6.26 -18.40
C ARG A 13 19.18 5.03 -18.09
N LYS A 14 19.57 4.91 -16.82
CA LYS A 14 20.22 3.70 -16.32
C LYS A 14 19.25 2.53 -16.27
N GLN A 15 19.81 1.32 -16.37
CA GLN A 15 19.06 0.07 -16.31
C GLN A 15 19.52 -0.79 -15.14
N SER A 16 18.63 -1.64 -14.65
CA SER A 16 18.93 -2.61 -13.58
C SER A 16 18.35 -3.97 -13.94
N LEU A 17 18.98 -5.03 -13.44
CA LEU A 17 18.44 -6.38 -13.49
C LEU A 17 17.39 -6.50 -12.39
N TYR A 18 16.15 -6.80 -12.79
CA TYR A 18 15.03 -6.94 -11.89
C TYR A 18 14.54 -8.39 -11.89
N ASN A 19 14.36 -8.95 -10.70
CA ASN A 19 13.72 -10.25 -10.50
C ASN A 19 12.64 -10.13 -9.43
N SER A 20 11.48 -10.72 -9.67
CA SER A 20 10.36 -10.68 -8.72
C SER A 20 10.19 -11.98 -7.99
N MET A 21 9.88 -11.86 -6.72
CA MET A 21 9.82 -12.97 -5.78
C MET A 21 8.43 -13.08 -5.12
N ASP A 22 7.39 -12.56 -5.78
CA ASP A 22 6.01 -12.53 -5.26
C ASP A 22 5.29 -13.89 -5.29
N GLU A 23 5.88 -14.92 -5.89
CA GLU A 23 5.26 -16.25 -6.00
C GLU A 23 4.87 -16.83 -4.63
N GLU A 24 5.60 -16.48 -3.57
CA GLU A 24 5.30 -16.90 -2.21
C GLU A 24 3.97 -16.31 -1.69
N PHE A 25 3.63 -15.08 -2.08
CA PHE A 25 2.41 -14.39 -1.65
C PHE A 25 1.21 -14.61 -2.58
N LYS A 26 1.40 -15.25 -3.74
CA LYS A 26 0.30 -15.55 -4.66
C LYS A 26 -0.57 -16.69 -4.16
N ILE A 27 -1.88 -16.50 -4.23
CA ILE A 27 -2.87 -17.52 -3.91
C ILE A 27 -3.34 -18.15 -5.23
N GLN A 28 -2.79 -19.33 -5.58
CA GLN A 28 -3.05 -19.95 -6.89
C GLN A 28 -4.50 -20.44 -7.07
N LYS A 29 -5.13 -20.95 -6.00
CA LYS A 29 -6.52 -21.42 -6.00
C LYS A 29 -7.19 -21.03 -4.70
N GLU A 30 -7.93 -19.92 -4.71
CA GLU A 30 -8.77 -19.55 -3.57
C GLU A 30 -9.82 -20.63 -3.30
N MET A 31 -9.70 -21.31 -2.17
CA MET A 31 -10.63 -22.36 -1.76
C MET A 31 -11.07 -22.13 -0.33
N TYR A 32 -12.06 -21.27 -0.11
CA TYR A 32 -12.73 -21.16 1.20
C TYR A 32 -13.67 -22.37 1.38
N ARG A 33 -13.11 -23.52 1.74
CA ARG A 33 -13.83 -24.81 1.90
C ARG A 33 -14.00 -25.20 3.37
N GLY A 34 -14.30 -24.23 4.24
CA GLY A 34 -14.43 -24.46 5.69
C GLY A 34 -13.08 -24.61 6.42
N GLN A 35 -12.01 -24.03 5.86
CA GLN A 35 -10.71 -23.97 6.52
C GLN A 35 -10.80 -23.15 7.82
N GLN A 36 -10.08 -23.59 8.85
CA GLN A 36 -9.99 -22.90 10.13
C GLN A 36 -8.61 -22.29 10.32
N TYR A 37 -8.55 -21.19 11.07
CA TYR A 37 -7.31 -20.46 11.36
C TYR A 37 -6.34 -21.18 12.32
N SER A 38 -6.72 -22.32 12.91
CA SER A 38 -5.80 -23.09 13.75
C SER A 38 -4.59 -23.59 12.98
N GLN A 39 -4.77 -23.95 11.69
CA GLN A 39 -3.72 -24.54 10.87
C GLN A 39 -2.54 -23.58 10.62
N ILE A 40 -2.79 -22.29 10.44
CA ILE A 40 -1.72 -21.30 10.26
C ILE A 40 -0.88 -21.14 11.55
N TYR A 41 -1.50 -21.18 12.74
CA TYR A 41 -0.75 -21.17 14.00
C TYR A 41 0.09 -22.43 14.18
N PHE A 42 -0.42 -23.61 13.81
CA PHE A 42 0.36 -24.84 13.83
C PHE A 42 1.56 -24.79 12.88
N ALA A 43 1.36 -24.33 11.64
CA ALA A 43 2.44 -24.17 10.67
C ALA A 43 3.51 -23.19 11.19
N ARG A 44 3.09 -22.04 11.72
CA ARG A 44 3.99 -21.04 12.31
C ARG A 44 4.78 -21.59 13.48
N LEU A 45 4.11 -22.22 14.44
CA LEU A 45 4.74 -22.80 15.62
C LEU A 45 5.75 -23.87 15.24
N HIS A 46 5.41 -24.75 14.29
CA HIS A 46 6.31 -25.80 13.82
C HIS A 46 7.60 -25.25 13.18
N LEU A 47 7.47 -24.25 12.30
CA LEU A 47 8.61 -23.59 11.65
C LEU A 47 9.51 -22.90 12.68
N MET A 48 8.92 -22.04 13.51
CA MET A 48 9.66 -21.23 14.48
C MET A 48 10.27 -22.08 15.60
N ARG A 49 9.59 -23.14 16.04
CA ARG A 49 10.13 -24.07 17.04
C ARG A 49 11.38 -24.77 16.55
N THR A 50 11.38 -25.24 15.30
CA THR A 50 12.55 -25.91 14.72
C THR A 50 13.77 -24.99 14.76
N LEU A 51 13.57 -23.70 14.43
CA LEU A 51 14.59 -22.68 14.55
C LEU A 51 15.02 -22.48 16.01
N LEU A 52 14.08 -22.19 16.92
CA LEU A 52 14.40 -21.89 18.32
C LEU A 52 15.08 -23.07 19.04
N TYR A 53 14.66 -24.32 18.77
CA TYR A 53 15.30 -25.51 19.32
C TYR A 53 16.75 -25.66 18.88
N SER A 54 17.12 -25.19 17.68
CA SER A 54 18.52 -25.16 17.25
C SER A 54 19.35 -24.12 18.00
N LEU A 55 18.72 -23.07 18.53
CA LEU A 55 19.37 -21.97 19.24
C LEU A 55 19.44 -22.21 20.77
N VAL A 56 18.49 -22.96 21.33
CA VAL A 56 18.43 -23.25 22.78
C VAL A 56 19.72 -23.85 23.34
N PRO A 57 20.40 -24.83 22.71
CA PRO A 57 21.66 -25.37 23.23
C PRO A 57 22.78 -24.33 23.38
N THR A 58 22.80 -23.31 22.51
CA THR A 58 23.77 -22.21 22.59
C THR A 58 23.39 -21.20 23.67
N TRP A 59 22.09 -21.04 23.95
CA TRP A 59 21.57 -20.09 24.93
C TRP A 59 21.54 -20.66 26.37
N LYS A 60 20.96 -21.85 26.58
CA LYS A 60 20.82 -22.56 27.86
C LYS A 60 21.10 -24.07 27.70
N PRO A 61 22.37 -24.49 27.56
CA PRO A 61 22.72 -25.89 27.26
C PRO A 61 22.31 -26.92 28.33
N HIS A 62 22.16 -26.47 29.59
CA HIS A 62 21.93 -27.36 30.73
C HIS A 62 20.45 -27.56 31.08
N LEU A 63 19.54 -26.84 30.42
CA LEU A 63 18.13 -26.83 30.78
C LEU A 63 17.32 -27.73 29.84
N PRO A 64 16.37 -28.52 30.38
CA PRO A 64 15.48 -29.31 29.56
C PRO A 64 14.49 -28.41 28.84
N VAL A 65 14.16 -28.79 27.60
CA VAL A 65 13.03 -28.21 26.88
C VAL A 65 11.79 -29.01 27.24
N CYS A 66 10.78 -28.36 27.79
CA CYS A 66 9.53 -28.97 28.22
C CYS A 66 8.35 -28.46 27.38
N THR A 67 7.29 -29.26 27.31
CA THR A 67 5.97 -28.78 26.90
C THR A 67 5.28 -28.11 28.08
N VAL A 68 4.27 -27.29 27.82
CA VAL A 68 3.50 -26.58 28.85
C VAL A 68 2.86 -27.55 29.85
N LEU A 69 2.28 -28.67 29.39
CA LEU A 69 1.73 -29.68 30.30
C LEU A 69 2.81 -30.52 31.01
N GLY A 70 4.04 -30.51 30.52
CA GLY A 70 5.18 -31.20 31.13
C GLY A 70 5.91 -30.39 32.19
N LEU A 71 5.40 -29.21 32.56
CA LEU A 71 5.97 -28.37 33.60
C LEU A 71 5.88 -29.07 34.97
N GLU A 72 7.00 -29.05 35.69
CA GLU A 72 7.09 -29.55 37.05
C GLU A 72 7.38 -28.37 37.99
N GLY A 73 6.69 -28.34 39.13
CA GLY A 73 6.82 -27.23 40.08
C GLY A 73 8.26 -27.01 40.56
N ASP A 74 8.65 -25.74 40.64
CA ASP A 74 9.98 -25.27 41.06
C ASP A 74 11.18 -25.81 40.25
N LYS A 75 10.95 -26.43 39.07
CA LYS A 75 12.03 -26.85 38.17
C LYS A 75 12.25 -25.84 37.04
N GLU A 76 13.50 -25.44 36.86
CA GLU A 76 13.91 -24.60 35.73
C GLU A 76 13.87 -25.39 34.43
N CYS A 77 13.26 -24.79 33.41
CA CYS A 77 13.16 -25.36 32.08
C CYS A 77 13.02 -24.27 31.01
N VAL A 78 13.07 -24.70 29.75
CA VAL A 78 12.77 -23.88 28.59
C VAL A 78 11.45 -24.36 27.98
N ILE A 79 10.53 -23.43 27.71
CA ILE A 79 9.29 -23.69 26.98
C ILE A 79 9.27 -22.90 25.67
N VAL A 80 8.70 -23.48 24.61
CA VAL A 80 8.62 -22.85 23.29
C VAL A 80 7.20 -22.89 22.77
N GLY A 81 6.62 -21.71 22.59
CA GLY A 81 5.21 -21.57 22.24
C GLY A 81 4.89 -20.23 21.59
N THR A 82 3.63 -20.09 21.23
CA THR A 82 3.05 -18.87 20.66
C THR A 82 2.54 -17.98 21.79
N LEU A 83 2.93 -16.71 21.80
CA LEU A 83 2.39 -15.72 22.72
C LEU A 83 0.96 -15.36 22.32
N TYR A 84 0.07 -15.38 23.30
CA TYR A 84 -1.25 -14.79 23.25
C TYR A 84 -1.32 -13.64 24.26
N LYS A 85 -1.67 -12.45 23.78
CA LYS A 85 -1.85 -11.27 24.64
C LYS A 85 -3.32 -11.11 24.97
N HIS A 86 -3.66 -11.32 26.24
CA HIS A 86 -4.98 -10.97 26.73
C HIS A 86 -5.02 -9.46 26.99
N MET A 87 -6.01 -8.79 26.39
CA MET A 87 -6.11 -7.33 26.44
C MET A 87 -7.46 -6.89 26.97
N LYS A 88 -7.46 -6.02 27.98
CA LYS A 88 -8.70 -5.57 28.63
C LYS A 88 -9.58 -4.72 27.72
N LEU A 89 -8.96 -3.88 26.88
CA LEU A 89 -9.67 -2.93 26.02
C LEU A 89 -9.84 -3.43 24.58
N LYS A 90 -9.33 -4.62 24.23
CA LYS A 90 -9.47 -5.16 22.88
C LYS A 90 -10.96 -5.40 22.58
N PRO A 91 -11.49 -4.89 21.46
CA PRO A 91 -12.90 -5.07 21.11
C PRO A 91 -13.22 -6.55 20.89
N CYS A 92 -14.40 -6.95 21.37
CA CYS A 92 -14.93 -8.30 21.23
C CYS A 92 -16.15 -8.26 20.31
N VAL A 93 -16.07 -9.03 19.23
CA VAL A 93 -17.12 -9.16 18.22
C VAL A 93 -18.45 -9.63 18.82
N LEU A 94 -18.38 -10.57 19.78
CA LEU A 94 -19.58 -11.10 20.45
C LEU A 94 -20.26 -10.04 21.32
N ASP A 95 -19.48 -9.10 21.88
CA ASP A 95 -20.02 -7.97 22.65
C ASP A 95 -20.69 -6.94 21.72
N GLU A 96 -20.17 -6.76 20.51
CA GLU A 96 -20.79 -5.92 19.48
C GLU A 96 -22.11 -6.51 18.97
N TYR A 97 -22.18 -7.84 18.82
CA TYR A 97 -23.41 -8.52 18.39
C TYR A 97 -24.49 -8.57 19.47
N SER A 98 -24.09 -8.65 20.75
CA SER A 98 -25.03 -8.73 21.88
C SER A 98 -25.61 -7.38 22.31
N LYS A 99 -24.91 -6.28 22.06
CA LYS A 99 -25.44 -4.93 22.25
C LYS A 99 -26.33 -4.59 21.05
N GLU A 100 -27.62 -4.35 21.28
CA GLU A 100 -28.52 -3.79 20.25
C GLU A 100 -27.81 -2.60 19.58
N ARG A 101 -27.51 -2.71 18.28
CA ARG A 101 -26.70 -1.75 17.49
C ARG A 101 -26.91 -0.31 17.94
N SER A 102 -26.11 0.15 18.90
CA SER A 102 -26.14 1.54 19.31
C SER A 102 -25.58 2.33 18.14
N VAL A 103 -26.41 3.21 17.57
CA VAL A 103 -26.14 3.99 16.36
C VAL A 103 -24.93 4.93 16.51
N THR A 104 -24.43 5.10 17.73
CA THR A 104 -23.25 5.90 18.02
C THR A 104 -21.99 5.04 17.90
N PRO A 105 -21.08 5.32 16.94
CA PRO A 105 -19.79 4.67 16.93
C PRO A 105 -19.08 5.00 18.25
N LEU A 106 -18.76 3.97 19.03
CA LEU A 106 -17.89 4.13 20.19
C LEU A 106 -16.59 4.73 19.68
N VAL A 107 -16.12 5.81 20.30
CA VAL A 107 -14.79 6.38 20.01
C VAL A 107 -13.79 5.26 20.31
N GLN A 108 -13.31 4.60 19.27
CA GLN A 108 -12.36 3.50 19.39
C GLN A 108 -11.02 4.13 19.82
N PRO A 109 -10.44 3.70 20.96
CA PRO A 109 -9.08 4.07 21.32
C PRO A 109 -8.14 3.85 20.14
N HIS A 110 -7.17 4.75 19.93
CA HIS A 110 -6.17 4.57 18.89
C HIS A 110 -5.21 3.42 19.23
N ASN A 111 -5.07 3.13 20.53
CA ASN A 111 -4.30 2.02 21.09
C ASN A 111 -5.11 1.35 22.21
N PHE A 112 -5.17 0.02 22.23
CA PHE A 112 -5.93 -0.79 23.18
C PHE A 112 -5.09 -1.34 24.35
N VAL A 113 -3.80 -0.98 24.43
CA VAL A 113 -2.92 -1.43 25.52
C VAL A 113 -3.42 -0.89 26.86
N HIS A 114 -3.44 -1.77 27.87
CA HIS A 114 -3.84 -1.45 29.23
C HIS A 114 -2.88 -2.06 30.26
N SER A 115 -2.77 -1.46 31.45
CA SER A 115 -1.90 -1.94 32.55
C SER A 115 -2.22 -3.36 33.04
N ASP A 116 -3.47 -3.77 32.85
CA ASP A 116 -4.01 -5.07 33.27
C ASP A 116 -3.85 -6.15 32.18
N ASP A 117 -3.24 -5.81 31.05
CA ASP A 117 -2.94 -6.77 29.99
C ASP A 117 -1.89 -7.78 30.48
N TYR A 118 -2.01 -9.03 30.03
CA TYR A 118 -1.06 -10.09 30.40
C TYR A 118 -0.81 -11.03 29.24
N LEU A 119 0.30 -11.74 29.31
CA LEU A 119 0.73 -12.69 28.30
C LEU A 119 0.46 -14.13 28.75
N ILE A 120 0.09 -14.96 27.79
CA ILE A 120 -0.07 -16.40 27.91
C ILE A 120 0.84 -17.02 26.84
N LEU A 121 1.54 -18.10 27.17
CA LEU A 121 2.22 -18.93 26.19
C LEU A 121 1.37 -20.16 25.88
N GLU A 122 1.18 -20.44 24.60
CA GLU A 122 0.44 -21.60 24.10
C GLU A 122 1.35 -22.49 23.23
N ASP A 123 1.41 -23.77 23.55
CA ASP A 123 1.99 -24.81 22.70
C ASP A 123 0.93 -25.85 22.29
N GLU A 124 1.32 -26.95 21.67
CA GLU A 124 0.40 -28.04 21.27
C GLU A 124 -0.23 -28.78 22.45
N SER A 125 0.35 -28.66 23.65
CA SER A 125 -0.08 -29.36 24.84
C SER A 125 -1.07 -28.55 25.65
N GLY A 126 -0.85 -27.23 25.78
CA GLY A 126 -1.70 -26.39 26.60
C GLY A 126 -1.27 -24.93 26.67
N ARG A 127 -1.76 -24.24 27.69
CA ARG A 127 -1.56 -22.80 27.92
C ARG A 127 -1.07 -22.55 29.34
N VAL A 128 -0.12 -21.63 29.48
CA VAL A 128 0.36 -21.16 30.79
C VAL A 128 0.44 -19.65 30.80
N LYS A 129 -0.05 -19.04 31.88
CA LYS A 129 0.02 -17.59 32.06
C LYS A 129 1.45 -17.21 32.45
N LEU A 130 1.95 -16.11 31.89
CA LEU A 130 3.30 -15.64 32.13
C LEU A 130 3.30 -14.59 33.24
N SER A 131 4.31 -14.68 34.11
CA SER A 131 4.57 -13.73 35.20
C SER A 131 6.03 -13.29 35.20
N GLY A 132 6.33 -12.22 35.95
CA GLY A 132 7.66 -11.58 35.97
C GLY A 132 7.70 -10.27 35.19
N THR A 133 8.89 -9.66 35.15
CA THR A 133 9.12 -8.34 34.52
C THR A 133 9.90 -8.41 33.21
N THR A 134 10.47 -9.58 32.87
CA THR A 134 11.30 -9.78 31.67
C THR A 134 10.52 -9.59 30.38
N LEU A 135 9.24 -10.01 30.33
CA LEU A 135 8.35 -9.81 29.20
C LEU A 135 7.32 -8.74 29.52
N SER A 136 7.46 -7.54 28.93
CA SER A 136 6.41 -6.53 29.04
C SER A 136 5.23 -6.86 28.11
N PRO A 137 3.99 -7.00 28.62
CA PRO A 137 2.80 -7.15 27.78
C PRO A 137 2.63 -5.98 26.81
N SER A 138 3.11 -4.79 27.13
CA SER A 138 2.97 -3.62 26.25
C SER A 138 3.84 -3.71 24.99
N PHE A 139 4.97 -4.43 25.04
CA PHE A 139 5.88 -4.59 23.91
C PHE A 139 5.43 -5.69 22.93
N TYR A 140 5.03 -6.86 23.44
CA TYR A 140 4.70 -8.03 22.64
C TYR A 140 3.25 -7.98 22.11
N VAL A 141 3.01 -8.68 21.00
CA VAL A 141 1.68 -8.88 20.41
C VAL A 141 1.35 -10.36 20.30
N THR A 142 0.06 -10.66 20.07
CA THR A 142 -0.38 -12.05 19.84
C THR A 142 0.22 -12.61 18.55
N GLY A 143 0.62 -13.88 18.57
CA GLY A 143 1.03 -14.66 17.40
C GLY A 143 2.55 -14.76 17.20
N ILE A 144 3.35 -14.16 18.07
CA ILE A 144 4.83 -14.29 18.09
C ILE A 144 5.20 -15.63 18.73
N VAL A 145 6.18 -16.34 18.18
CA VAL A 145 6.72 -17.56 18.77
C VAL A 145 8.07 -17.26 19.42
N VAL A 146 8.23 -17.63 20.69
CA VAL A 146 9.43 -17.36 21.50
C VAL A 146 9.82 -18.58 22.31
N ALA A 147 11.08 -18.63 22.74
CA ALA A 147 11.56 -19.57 23.74
C ALA A 147 11.76 -18.84 25.07
N LEU A 148 11.16 -19.37 26.15
CA LEU A 148 11.19 -18.75 27.48
C LEU A 148 11.91 -19.65 28.45
N HIS A 149 12.83 -19.07 29.21
CA HIS A 149 13.50 -19.70 30.33
C HIS A 149 12.84 -19.25 31.63
N GLY A 150 12.54 -20.20 32.51
CA GLY A 150 11.91 -19.93 33.78
C GLY A 150 11.47 -21.19 34.50
N LYS A 151 10.52 -21.03 35.43
CA LYS A 151 9.97 -22.12 36.24
C LYS A 151 8.49 -21.92 36.52
N GLU A 152 7.79 -23.02 36.74
CA GLU A 152 6.41 -22.98 37.23
C GLU A 152 6.39 -22.50 38.68
N THR A 153 5.46 -21.60 38.97
CA THR A 153 5.17 -21.13 40.33
C THR A 153 4.01 -21.94 40.87
N GLY A 154 3.97 -22.23 42.18
CA GLY A 154 2.86 -23.01 42.77
C GLY A 154 1.44 -22.43 42.63
N ALA A 155 1.28 -21.27 41.98
CA ALA A 155 0.00 -20.69 41.57
C ALA A 155 -0.46 -21.12 40.16
N GLY A 156 0.35 -21.88 39.41
CA GLY A 156 0.09 -22.29 38.02
C GLY A 156 0.56 -21.27 36.95
N ASP A 157 1.20 -20.18 37.36
CA ASP A 157 1.83 -19.21 36.45
C ASP A 157 3.30 -19.61 36.18
N PHE A 158 3.83 -19.29 35.01
CA PHE A 158 5.24 -19.48 34.67
C PHE A 158 6.02 -18.18 34.91
N LEU A 159 6.99 -18.20 35.82
CA LEU A 159 7.87 -17.06 36.08
C LEU A 159 8.96 -17.01 35.04
N VAL A 160 8.92 -15.99 34.17
CA VAL A 160 9.88 -15.81 33.09
C VAL A 160 11.10 -15.07 33.60
N GLU A 161 12.26 -15.70 33.47
CA GLU A 161 13.55 -15.13 33.87
C GLU A 161 14.33 -14.61 32.66
N ASP A 162 14.25 -15.27 31.51
CA ASP A 162 14.99 -14.90 30.29
C ASP A 162 14.18 -15.26 29.02
N VAL A 163 14.40 -14.54 27.92
CA VAL A 163 13.70 -14.73 26.63
C VAL A 163 14.67 -14.87 25.48
N LEU A 164 14.40 -15.85 24.62
CA LEU A 164 15.09 -16.04 23.35
C LEU A 164 14.12 -15.80 22.19
N GLU A 165 14.36 -14.70 21.48
CA GLU A 165 13.71 -14.37 20.21
C GLU A 165 14.47 -15.01 19.02
N ALA A 166 13.83 -15.06 17.85
CA ALA A 166 14.42 -15.65 16.65
C ALA A 166 15.59 -14.86 16.04
N GLY A 167 15.69 -13.56 16.34
CA GLY A 167 16.69 -12.66 15.74
C GLY A 167 16.52 -12.50 14.23
N LEU A 168 17.47 -11.81 13.58
CA LEU A 168 17.41 -11.60 12.12
C LEU A 168 17.64 -12.91 11.35
N PRO A 169 16.97 -13.13 10.20
CA PRO A 169 17.22 -14.29 9.35
C PRO A 169 18.65 -14.28 8.75
N PRO A 170 19.12 -15.41 8.18
CA PRO A 170 20.34 -15.40 7.38
C PRO A 170 20.19 -14.46 6.17
N GLN A 171 21.23 -13.67 5.91
CA GLN A 171 21.27 -12.71 4.79
C GLN A 171 22.24 -13.21 3.72
N LEU A 172 21.89 -12.99 2.45
CA LEU A 172 22.83 -13.17 1.35
C LEU A 172 23.81 -11.99 1.33
N ASP A 173 25.05 -12.24 0.91
CA ASP A 173 26.03 -11.16 0.80
C ASP A 173 25.54 -10.11 -0.21
N PRO A 174 25.59 -8.81 0.13
CA PRO A 174 25.24 -7.77 -0.81
C PRO A 174 26.24 -7.78 -1.98
N PRO A 175 25.80 -7.41 -3.19
CA PRO A 175 26.70 -7.23 -4.33
C PRO A 175 27.78 -6.19 -3.99
N ASN A 176 29.03 -6.45 -4.41
CA ASN A 176 30.14 -5.50 -4.24
C ASN A 176 29.80 -4.15 -4.89
N LYS A 177 30.12 -3.05 -4.20
CA LYS A 177 29.96 -1.62 -4.65
C LYS A 177 30.86 -1.25 -5.85
N LEU A 178 30.84 -2.03 -6.93
CA LEU A 178 31.59 -1.69 -8.15
C LEU A 178 30.72 -1.00 -9.21
N GLY A 179 29.42 -0.82 -8.95
CA GLY A 179 28.46 -0.26 -9.89
C GLY A 179 28.25 1.24 -9.76
N GLU A 180 27.64 1.83 -10.78
CA GLU A 180 27.22 3.22 -10.76
C GLU A 180 26.01 3.44 -9.83
N ASP A 181 25.79 4.68 -9.39
CA ASP A 181 24.62 5.03 -8.59
C ASP A 181 23.32 4.82 -9.38
N LYS A 182 22.41 4.05 -8.78
CA LYS A 182 21.07 3.72 -9.29
C LYS A 182 20.08 3.91 -8.16
N TYR A 183 18.93 4.53 -8.42
CA TYR A 183 17.96 4.87 -7.39
C TYR A 183 16.63 4.14 -7.57
N VAL A 184 16.01 3.80 -6.45
CA VAL A 184 14.63 3.31 -6.35
C VAL A 184 13.80 4.40 -5.70
N VAL A 185 12.67 4.76 -6.32
CA VAL A 185 11.73 5.72 -5.73
C VAL A 185 10.55 4.99 -5.12
N PHE A 186 10.25 5.27 -3.85
CA PHE A 186 9.08 4.77 -3.15
C PHE A 186 8.06 5.88 -2.93
N VAL A 187 6.81 5.57 -3.21
CA VAL A 187 5.65 6.44 -2.96
C VAL A 187 4.54 5.60 -2.35
N SER A 188 3.73 6.14 -1.46
CA SER A 188 2.55 5.45 -0.93
C SER A 188 1.44 6.45 -0.65
N GLY A 189 0.20 6.01 -0.58
CA GLY A 189 -0.91 6.87 -0.18
C GLY A 189 -1.10 8.06 -1.10
N LEU A 190 -1.17 7.83 -2.42
CA LEU A 190 -1.56 8.85 -3.39
C LEU A 190 -3.02 9.29 -3.17
N ASN A 191 -3.86 8.34 -2.75
CA ASN A 191 -5.28 8.53 -2.43
C ASN A 191 -6.02 9.34 -3.51
N LEU A 192 -5.78 9.07 -4.80
CA LEU A 192 -6.48 9.81 -5.87
C LEU A 192 -8.00 9.64 -5.70
N GLY A 193 -8.76 10.71 -5.92
CA GLY A 193 -10.19 10.76 -5.60
C GLY A 193 -10.53 11.27 -4.19
N SER A 194 -9.54 11.35 -3.30
CA SER A 194 -9.69 11.97 -1.98
C SER A 194 -9.63 13.50 -2.06
N SER A 195 -10.30 14.16 -1.12
CA SER A 195 -10.13 15.61 -0.91
C SER A 195 -8.74 15.98 -0.38
N SER A 196 -8.01 15.02 0.19
CA SER A 196 -6.64 15.20 0.66
C SER A 196 -5.59 15.13 -0.44
N SER A 197 -5.93 14.56 -1.60
CA SER A 197 -4.97 14.41 -2.70
C SER A 197 -4.85 15.71 -3.50
N ASN A 198 -3.61 16.14 -3.75
CA ASN A 198 -3.33 17.34 -4.52
C ASN A 198 -2.82 16.97 -5.93
N PRO A 199 -3.63 17.17 -7.00
CA PRO A 199 -3.24 16.81 -8.36
C PRO A 199 -1.97 17.49 -8.85
N LEU A 200 -1.70 18.73 -8.41
CA LEU A 200 -0.47 19.43 -8.78
C LEU A 200 0.75 18.72 -8.21
N GLN A 201 0.75 18.41 -6.91
CA GLN A 201 1.87 17.69 -6.26
C GLN A 201 2.16 16.36 -6.94
N VAL A 202 1.10 15.62 -7.26
CA VAL A 202 1.20 14.35 -7.96
C VAL A 202 1.81 14.54 -9.35
N GLN A 203 1.39 15.53 -10.12
CA GLN A 203 1.99 15.81 -11.44
C GLN A 203 3.45 16.26 -11.31
N LEU A 204 3.80 17.11 -10.33
CA LEU A 204 5.19 17.54 -10.13
C LEU A 204 6.11 16.36 -9.82
N LEU A 205 5.63 15.40 -9.03
CA LEU A 205 6.34 14.16 -8.75
C LEU A 205 6.59 13.36 -10.04
N VAL A 206 5.56 13.20 -10.87
CA VAL A 206 5.67 12.50 -12.16
C VAL A 206 6.66 13.21 -13.08
N ASP A 207 6.55 14.53 -13.23
CA ASP A 207 7.43 15.34 -14.09
C ASP A 207 8.89 15.26 -13.62
N HIS A 208 9.12 15.27 -12.30
CA HIS A 208 10.45 15.12 -11.74
C HIS A 208 11.03 13.73 -12.00
N ILE A 209 10.30 12.67 -11.67
CA ILE A 209 10.76 11.30 -11.85
C ILE A 209 11.03 11.01 -13.33
N THR A 210 10.16 11.49 -14.22
CA THR A 210 10.28 11.28 -15.67
C THR A 210 11.33 12.17 -16.33
N GLY A 211 11.86 13.20 -15.64
CA GLY A 211 12.92 14.09 -16.14
C GLY A 211 12.40 15.29 -16.95
N HIS A 212 11.10 15.57 -16.92
CA HIS A 212 10.50 16.76 -17.55
C HIS A 212 10.68 18.03 -16.70
N LEU A 213 11.07 17.88 -15.44
CA LEU A 213 11.28 18.97 -14.50
C LEU A 213 12.76 19.11 -14.14
N GLY A 214 13.21 20.36 -14.05
CA GLY A 214 14.52 20.72 -13.51
C GLY A 214 15.50 21.20 -14.57
N ASP A 215 16.73 21.46 -14.13
CA ASP A 215 17.88 21.69 -15.01
C ASP A 215 18.53 20.37 -15.45
N GLU A 216 19.54 20.44 -16.31
CA GLU A 216 20.26 19.26 -16.81
C GLU A 216 20.82 18.39 -15.67
N LYS A 217 21.20 18.99 -14.54
CA LYS A 217 21.71 18.26 -13.37
C LYS A 217 20.59 17.46 -12.70
N GLU A 218 19.42 18.08 -12.49
CA GLU A 218 18.25 17.38 -11.94
C GLU A 218 17.75 16.28 -12.90
N GLN A 219 17.78 16.52 -14.21
CA GLN A 219 17.45 15.52 -15.23
C GLN A 219 18.43 14.34 -15.23
N ASN A 220 19.73 14.60 -15.07
CA ASN A 220 20.75 13.55 -14.91
C ASN A 220 20.52 12.71 -13.64
N ASN A 221 20.12 13.34 -12.52
CA ASN A 221 19.74 12.60 -11.31
C ASN A 221 18.48 11.75 -11.54
N ALA A 222 17.48 12.30 -12.22
CA ALA A 222 16.26 11.57 -12.57
C ALA A 222 16.56 10.38 -13.50
N ALA A 223 17.54 10.50 -14.41
CA ALA A 223 17.98 9.43 -15.29
C ALA A 223 18.64 8.24 -14.55
N GLN A 224 19.09 8.46 -13.31
CA GLN A 224 19.61 7.40 -12.43
C GLN A 224 18.51 6.61 -11.70
N ILE A 225 17.24 7.04 -11.79
CA ILE A 225 16.10 6.30 -11.24
C ILE A 225 15.82 5.10 -12.14
N VAL A 226 15.94 3.90 -11.58
CA VAL A 226 15.80 2.63 -12.31
C VAL A 226 14.52 1.88 -12.00
N GLN A 227 13.83 2.21 -10.90
CA GLN A 227 12.61 1.57 -10.46
C GLN A 227 11.75 2.55 -9.63
N VAL A 228 10.44 2.51 -9.84
CA VAL A 228 9.45 3.19 -8.99
C VAL A 228 8.54 2.14 -8.34
N VAL A 229 8.26 2.28 -7.04
CA VAL A 229 7.36 1.42 -6.28
C VAL A 229 6.27 2.27 -5.63
N ILE A 230 5.01 1.99 -5.99
CA ILE A 230 3.83 2.58 -5.35
C ILE A 230 3.28 1.58 -4.33
N ALA A 231 3.56 1.81 -3.05
CA ALA A 231 3.28 0.93 -1.92
C ALA A 231 1.87 1.14 -1.32
N GLY A 232 0.84 0.89 -2.14
CA GLY A 232 -0.57 0.86 -1.73
C GLY A 232 -1.23 2.23 -1.49
N ASP A 233 -2.56 2.17 -1.39
CA ASP A 233 -3.48 3.32 -1.27
C ASP A 233 -3.31 4.30 -2.43
N SER A 234 -3.39 3.75 -3.64
CA SER A 234 -3.30 4.51 -4.88
C SER A 234 -4.57 5.33 -5.13
N VAL A 235 -5.74 4.75 -4.81
CA VAL A 235 -7.05 5.40 -4.94
C VAL A 235 -7.79 5.46 -3.61
N GLU A 236 -8.68 6.45 -3.47
CA GLU A 236 -9.72 6.46 -2.46
C GLU A 236 -11.09 6.35 -3.13
N ILE A 237 -11.75 5.21 -2.94
CA ILE A 237 -13.07 4.94 -3.52
C ILE A 237 -14.14 5.20 -2.45
N PRO A 238 -15.16 6.06 -2.72
CA PRO A 238 -16.25 6.31 -1.78
C PRO A 238 -17.05 5.01 -1.51
N ARG A 239 -16.81 4.41 -0.34
CA ARG A 239 -17.37 3.08 0.00
C ARG A 239 -18.88 3.11 0.18
N GLU A 240 -19.46 4.27 0.51
CA GLU A 240 -20.90 4.45 0.70
C GLU A 240 -21.69 4.17 -0.60
N LEU A 241 -21.02 4.27 -1.75
CA LEU A 241 -21.62 3.99 -3.05
C LEU A 241 -21.65 2.48 -3.35
N LEU A 242 -20.91 1.64 -2.62
CA LEU A 242 -20.79 0.20 -2.91
C LEU A 242 -21.86 -0.65 -2.23
N ASN A 243 -23.01 -0.07 -1.85
CA ASN A 243 -24.05 -0.73 -1.04
C ASN A 243 -24.91 -1.78 -1.79
N GLY A 244 -24.49 -2.25 -2.96
CA GLY A 244 -25.22 -3.24 -3.77
C GLY A 244 -26.51 -2.72 -4.43
N GLN A 245 -26.76 -1.41 -4.39
CA GLN A 245 -27.87 -0.76 -5.07
C GLN A 245 -27.47 -0.33 -6.50
N ASN A 246 -28.46 -0.18 -7.39
CA ASN A 246 -28.22 0.34 -8.73
C ASN A 246 -27.77 1.80 -8.66
N LEU A 247 -26.46 2.01 -8.84
CA LEU A 247 -25.84 3.32 -8.86
C LEU A 247 -26.36 4.21 -10.00
N ALA A 248 -26.62 5.47 -9.68
CA ALA A 248 -26.88 6.47 -10.71
C ALA A 248 -25.63 6.68 -11.58
N PRO A 249 -25.77 7.14 -12.84
CA PRO A 249 -24.62 7.36 -13.73
C PRO A 249 -23.54 8.30 -13.16
N LYS A 250 -23.95 9.29 -12.35
CA LYS A 250 -23.03 10.21 -11.65
C LYS A 250 -22.20 9.49 -10.58
N ASP A 251 -22.81 8.60 -9.81
CA ASP A 251 -22.10 7.84 -8.78
C ASP A 251 -21.14 6.82 -9.40
N GLN A 252 -21.52 6.24 -10.54
CA GLN A 252 -20.63 5.37 -11.30
C GLN A 252 -19.41 6.13 -11.86
N SER A 253 -19.55 7.42 -12.20
CA SER A 253 -18.42 8.23 -12.65
C SER A 253 -17.43 8.45 -11.49
N ARG A 254 -17.93 8.84 -10.31
CA ARG A 254 -17.14 9.03 -9.08
C ARG A 254 -16.33 7.80 -8.66
N LEU A 255 -16.86 6.59 -8.86
CA LEU A 255 -16.11 5.34 -8.59
C LEU A 255 -15.01 5.06 -9.62
N SER A 256 -15.20 5.51 -10.86
CA SER A 256 -14.31 5.17 -11.98
C SER A 256 -13.32 6.27 -12.35
N GLU A 257 -13.52 7.50 -11.90
CA GLU A 257 -12.64 8.64 -12.17
C GLU A 257 -11.26 8.46 -11.50
N PRO A 258 -11.16 8.15 -10.20
CA PRO A 258 -9.87 7.94 -9.54
C PRO A 258 -9.03 6.84 -10.19
N ILE A 259 -9.67 5.74 -10.61
CA ILE A 259 -8.99 4.63 -11.28
C ILE A 259 -8.44 5.06 -12.65
N LYS A 260 -9.20 5.90 -13.39
CA LYS A 260 -8.71 6.44 -14.66
C LYS A 260 -7.55 7.41 -14.47
N GLU A 261 -7.60 8.25 -13.44
CA GLU A 261 -6.52 9.18 -13.11
C GLU A 261 -5.25 8.42 -12.74
N VAL A 262 -5.36 7.37 -11.93
CA VAL A 262 -4.22 6.48 -11.64
C VAL A 262 -3.70 5.85 -12.93
N ASP A 263 -4.53 5.27 -13.80
CA ASP A 263 -4.04 4.67 -15.06
C ASP A 263 -3.29 5.69 -15.94
N ILE A 264 -3.75 6.95 -16.01
CA ILE A 264 -3.07 8.02 -16.74
C ILE A 264 -1.70 8.32 -16.13
N LEU A 265 -1.62 8.46 -14.82
CA LEU A 265 -0.36 8.70 -14.10
C LEU A 265 0.62 7.54 -14.30
N LEU A 266 0.16 6.31 -14.10
CA LEU A 266 0.98 5.11 -14.26
C LEU A 266 1.49 4.99 -15.69
N THR A 267 0.70 5.41 -16.68
CA THR A 267 1.09 5.43 -18.09
C THR A 267 2.25 6.38 -18.35
N GLN A 268 2.23 7.58 -17.75
CA GLN A 268 3.31 8.57 -17.90
C GLN A 268 4.62 8.04 -17.31
N ILE A 269 4.56 7.41 -16.14
CA ILE A 269 5.75 6.83 -15.49
C ILE A 269 6.24 5.60 -16.27
N ALA A 270 5.34 4.65 -16.57
CA ALA A 270 5.69 3.40 -17.25
C ALA A 270 6.27 3.63 -18.66
N ALA A 271 5.91 4.72 -19.33
CA ALA A 271 6.52 5.08 -20.61
C ALA A 271 8.03 5.37 -20.52
N SER A 272 8.55 5.68 -19.34
CA SER A 272 9.95 6.08 -19.14
C SER A 272 10.71 5.17 -18.17
N ILE A 273 10.04 4.59 -17.16
CA ILE A 273 10.70 3.87 -16.05
C ILE A 273 9.89 2.62 -15.66
N PRO A 274 10.56 1.50 -15.33
CA PRO A 274 9.97 0.38 -14.60
C PRO A 274 9.19 0.81 -13.35
N LEU A 275 7.96 0.29 -13.19
CA LEU A 275 6.99 0.70 -12.19
C LEU A 275 6.23 -0.50 -11.62
N ASP A 276 6.37 -0.70 -10.31
CA ASP A 276 5.60 -1.66 -9.54
C ASP A 276 4.51 -0.95 -8.73
N ILE A 277 3.26 -1.43 -8.84
CA ILE A 277 2.14 -0.99 -8.00
C ILE A 277 1.69 -2.12 -7.07
N MET A 278 1.63 -1.83 -5.78
CA MET A 278 1.13 -2.73 -4.75
C MET A 278 -0.29 -2.30 -4.34
N PRO A 279 -1.21 -3.24 -4.04
CA PRO A 279 -2.50 -2.91 -3.45
C PRO A 279 -2.36 -2.48 -1.98
N GLY A 280 -3.15 -1.50 -1.56
CA GLY A 280 -3.40 -1.14 -0.16
C GLY A 280 -4.80 -1.52 0.32
N PRO A 281 -5.17 -1.18 1.56
CA PRO A 281 -6.50 -1.44 2.11
C PRO A 281 -7.63 -0.62 1.44
N ASN A 282 -7.30 0.48 0.76
CA ASN A 282 -8.28 1.32 0.06
C ASN A 282 -8.38 1.03 -1.45
N ASP A 283 -7.45 0.24 -1.98
CA ASP A 283 -7.45 -0.13 -3.39
C ASP A 283 -8.43 -1.29 -3.68
N PRO A 284 -8.91 -1.44 -4.92
CA PRO A 284 -9.86 -2.49 -5.31
C PRO A 284 -9.20 -3.88 -5.43
N SER A 285 -8.69 -4.41 -4.32
CA SER A 285 -8.15 -5.76 -4.15
C SER A 285 -8.90 -6.54 -3.04
N ASN A 286 -8.48 -7.77 -2.74
CA ASN A 286 -8.95 -8.48 -1.55
C ASN A 286 -8.49 -7.77 -0.27
N PHE A 287 -9.29 -7.92 0.79
CA PHE A 287 -9.00 -7.34 2.10
C PHE A 287 -7.97 -8.15 2.89
N ALA A 288 -8.12 -9.47 2.88
CA ALA A 288 -7.27 -10.37 3.63
C ALA A 288 -5.84 -10.38 3.07
N MET A 289 -4.84 -10.39 3.95
CA MET A 289 -3.45 -10.60 3.56
C MET A 289 -3.19 -12.06 3.15
N PRO A 290 -2.30 -12.35 2.19
CA PRO A 290 -1.68 -11.41 1.25
C PRO A 290 -2.70 -10.88 0.22
N GLN A 291 -2.66 -9.58 -0.04
CA GLN A 291 -3.47 -8.98 -1.08
C GLN A 291 -2.89 -9.34 -2.46
N GLN A 292 -3.76 -9.81 -3.34
CA GLN A 292 -3.41 -10.20 -4.70
C GLN A 292 -3.27 -8.96 -5.60
N PRO A 293 -2.53 -9.06 -6.71
CA PRO A 293 -2.30 -7.93 -7.60
C PRO A 293 -3.59 -7.30 -8.11
N LEU A 294 -3.58 -5.97 -8.23
CA LEU A 294 -4.67 -5.22 -8.84
C LEU A 294 -4.91 -5.70 -10.27
N HIS A 295 -6.17 -5.94 -10.61
CA HIS A 295 -6.53 -6.58 -11.87
C HIS A 295 -6.24 -5.66 -13.07
N ARG A 296 -5.65 -6.22 -14.14
CA ARG A 296 -5.24 -5.48 -15.35
C ARG A 296 -6.36 -4.67 -16.02
N CYS A 297 -7.62 -5.05 -15.83
CA CYS A 297 -8.76 -4.29 -16.38
C CYS A 297 -8.90 -2.87 -15.80
N LEU A 298 -8.28 -2.60 -14.65
CA LEU A 298 -8.22 -1.27 -14.05
C LEU A 298 -7.25 -0.34 -14.81
N PHE A 299 -6.33 -0.93 -15.58
CA PHE A 299 -5.16 -0.28 -16.14
C PHE A 299 -5.01 -0.51 -17.66
N PRO A 300 -6.00 -0.13 -18.47
CA PRO A 300 -5.96 -0.41 -19.91
C PRO A 300 -4.79 0.27 -20.63
N SER A 301 -4.32 1.43 -20.15
CA SER A 301 -3.27 2.22 -20.81
C SER A 301 -1.89 1.81 -20.30
N SER A 302 -1.68 1.84 -18.98
CA SER A 302 -0.38 1.52 -18.37
C SER A 302 0.01 0.06 -18.58
N ALA A 303 -0.94 -0.87 -18.59
CA ALA A 303 -0.65 -2.28 -18.86
C ALA A 303 -0.30 -2.58 -20.33
N SER A 304 -0.25 -1.60 -21.22
CA SER A 304 0.35 -1.76 -22.55
C SER A 304 1.88 -1.77 -22.52
N TYR A 305 2.48 -1.20 -21.46
CA TYR A 305 3.92 -1.17 -21.26
C TYR A 305 4.41 -2.41 -20.50
N ASN A 306 5.55 -2.95 -20.91
CA ASN A 306 6.21 -4.08 -20.23
C ASN A 306 6.94 -3.66 -18.93
N THR A 307 7.17 -2.37 -18.75
CA THR A 307 7.72 -1.73 -17.56
C THR A 307 6.70 -1.58 -16.44
N PHE A 308 5.39 -1.68 -16.73
CA PHE A 308 4.35 -1.64 -15.70
C PHE A 308 4.07 -3.02 -15.14
N LYS A 309 4.02 -3.11 -13.80
CA LYS A 309 3.71 -4.34 -13.10
C LYS A 309 2.80 -4.12 -11.90
N SER A 310 1.77 -4.97 -11.81
CA SER A 310 0.91 -5.07 -10.64
C SER A 310 1.42 -6.21 -9.76
N CYS A 311 1.75 -5.91 -8.51
CA CYS A 311 2.44 -6.79 -7.56
C CYS A 311 1.53 -7.19 -6.39
N THR A 312 1.94 -8.16 -5.57
CA THR A 312 1.21 -8.53 -4.34
C THR A 312 1.45 -7.53 -3.20
N ASN A 313 0.71 -7.66 -2.10
CA ASN A 313 1.08 -7.10 -0.80
C ASN A 313 1.04 -8.23 0.24
N PRO A 314 2.17 -8.66 0.81
CA PRO A 314 3.52 -8.09 0.68
C PRO A 314 4.12 -8.21 -0.73
N HIS A 315 5.17 -7.43 -1.01
CA HIS A 315 5.93 -7.46 -2.26
C HIS A 315 7.40 -7.77 -1.98
N SER A 316 7.97 -8.71 -2.74
CA SER A 316 9.39 -9.08 -2.67
C SER A 316 10.02 -9.08 -4.06
N PHE A 317 11.19 -8.45 -4.18
CA PHE A 317 11.93 -8.38 -5.44
C PHE A 317 13.43 -8.20 -5.20
N GLU A 318 14.21 -8.42 -6.24
CA GLU A 318 15.65 -8.23 -6.26
C GLU A 318 16.01 -7.27 -7.40
N LEU A 319 16.85 -6.28 -7.10
CA LEU A 319 17.35 -5.31 -8.05
C LEU A 319 18.88 -5.28 -7.98
N ASP A 320 19.53 -5.67 -9.07
CA ASP A 320 21.00 -5.81 -9.17
C ASP A 320 21.63 -6.58 -7.99
N GLY A 321 20.97 -7.64 -7.49
CA GLY A 321 21.42 -8.43 -6.33
C GLY A 321 21.00 -7.89 -4.97
N VAL A 322 20.38 -6.70 -4.90
CA VAL A 322 19.82 -6.15 -3.65
C VAL A 322 18.37 -6.60 -3.50
N ARG A 323 18.11 -7.38 -2.44
CA ARG A 323 16.77 -7.87 -2.07
C ARG A 323 15.94 -6.85 -1.30
N PHE A 324 14.74 -6.59 -1.77
CA PHE A 324 13.72 -5.74 -1.18
C PHE A 324 12.54 -6.60 -0.71
N LEU A 325 12.01 -6.27 0.46
CA LEU A 325 10.76 -6.78 0.98
C LEU A 325 9.95 -5.60 1.51
N GLY A 326 8.65 -5.57 1.27
CA GLY A 326 7.83 -4.54 1.90
C GLY A 326 6.34 -4.78 1.84
N THR A 327 5.62 -3.95 2.59
CA THR A 327 4.16 -4.00 2.70
C THR A 327 3.56 -2.64 2.39
N SER A 328 2.25 -2.61 2.15
CA SER A 328 1.48 -1.35 2.07
C SER A 328 1.15 -0.77 3.46
N GLY A 329 1.77 -1.28 4.53
CA GLY A 329 1.74 -0.71 5.88
C GLY A 329 0.69 -1.23 6.85
N GLN A 330 -0.28 -2.04 6.41
CA GLN A 330 -1.37 -2.47 7.29
C GLN A 330 -0.90 -3.27 8.50
N ASN A 331 0.17 -4.05 8.35
CA ASN A 331 0.79 -4.77 9.45
C ASN A 331 1.32 -3.81 10.54
N ILE A 332 1.94 -2.68 10.16
CA ILE A 332 2.46 -1.69 11.10
C ILE A 332 1.32 -0.89 11.75
N HIS A 333 0.31 -0.47 10.97
CA HIS A 333 -0.89 0.19 11.50
C HIS A 333 -1.68 -0.70 12.48
N ASP A 334 -1.63 -2.03 12.30
CA ASP A 334 -2.25 -2.96 13.23
C ASP A 334 -1.45 -3.05 14.54
N PHE A 335 -0.12 -3.01 14.48
CA PHE A 335 0.75 -3.02 15.66
C PHE A 335 0.52 -1.82 16.58
N GLU A 336 0.35 -0.62 16.03
CA GLU A 336 0.08 0.60 16.80
C GLU A 336 -1.13 0.48 17.74
N LYS A 337 -2.07 -0.42 17.41
CA LYS A 337 -3.27 -0.67 18.22
C LYS A 337 -3.03 -1.61 19.40
N TYR A 338 -2.00 -2.46 19.32
CA TYR A 338 -1.83 -3.60 20.24
C TYR A 338 -0.46 -3.63 20.93
N SER A 339 0.42 -2.67 20.62
CA SER A 339 1.76 -2.56 21.17
C SER A 339 2.11 -1.09 21.44
N GLU A 340 2.96 -0.86 22.43
CA GLU A 340 3.61 0.42 22.66
C GLU A 340 4.89 0.51 21.82
N GLY A 341 5.06 1.63 21.15
CA GLY A 341 6.24 1.96 20.36
C GLY A 341 6.29 3.46 20.10
N SER A 342 7.50 3.98 19.94
CA SER A 342 7.72 5.42 19.74
C SER A 342 7.55 5.82 18.27
N GLU A 343 7.96 4.93 17.37
CA GLU A 343 8.14 5.21 15.96
C GLU A 343 7.70 4.01 15.10
N GLU A 344 7.11 4.27 13.93
CA GLU A 344 6.67 3.23 12.98
C GLU A 344 7.82 2.31 12.53
N VAL A 345 9.03 2.89 12.39
CA VAL A 345 10.25 2.15 12.05
C VAL A 345 10.65 1.15 13.14
N GLU A 346 10.28 1.40 14.39
CA GLU A 346 10.51 0.47 15.50
C GLU A 346 9.69 -0.81 15.33
N PHE A 347 8.44 -0.69 14.89
CA PHE A 347 7.60 -1.86 14.60
C PHE A 347 8.11 -2.67 13.41
N LEU A 348 8.63 -2.01 12.36
CA LEU A 348 9.34 -2.67 11.26
C LEU A 348 10.55 -3.48 11.74
N GLU A 349 11.31 -2.94 12.69
CA GLU A 349 12.45 -3.65 13.27
C GLU A 349 12.00 -4.90 14.05
N ARG A 350 10.92 -4.77 14.84
CA ARG A 350 10.38 -5.88 15.63
C ARG A 350 9.86 -7.01 14.74
N THR A 351 9.08 -6.71 13.68
CA THR A 351 8.58 -7.76 12.76
C THR A 351 9.72 -8.54 12.11
N LEU A 352 10.82 -7.85 11.76
CA LEU A 352 11.98 -8.50 11.18
C LEU A 352 12.78 -9.34 12.20
N LYS A 353 12.96 -8.84 13.44
CA LYS A 353 13.59 -9.60 14.54
C LYS A 353 12.79 -10.83 14.96
N TRP A 354 11.46 -10.77 14.85
CA TRP A 354 10.58 -11.92 15.08
C TRP A 354 10.47 -12.85 13.85
N ARG A 355 11.17 -12.52 12.75
CA ARG A 355 11.11 -13.22 11.46
C ARG A 355 9.68 -13.42 10.95
N HIS A 356 8.82 -12.44 11.15
CA HIS A 356 7.42 -12.53 10.79
C HIS A 356 6.83 -11.18 10.37
N ILE A 357 6.37 -11.06 9.12
CA ILE A 357 5.87 -9.82 8.52
C ILE A 357 4.62 -9.30 9.25
N ALA A 358 3.71 -10.21 9.66
CA ALA A 358 2.42 -9.87 10.24
C ALA A 358 1.99 -10.85 11.36
N PRO A 359 2.68 -10.87 12.53
CA PRO A 359 2.41 -11.85 13.59
C PRO A 359 0.99 -11.76 14.13
N THR A 360 0.38 -10.58 14.08
CA THR A 360 -1.00 -10.35 14.52
C THR A 360 -2.06 -10.97 13.59
N ALA A 361 -1.66 -11.48 12.42
CA ALA A 361 -2.54 -12.24 11.55
C ALA A 361 -2.64 -13.72 12.02
N PRO A 362 -3.84 -14.33 12.05
CA PRO A 362 -5.16 -13.78 11.68
C PRO A 362 -5.93 -13.04 12.79
N ASN A 363 -5.40 -12.96 14.01
CA ASN A 363 -6.14 -12.53 15.21
C ASN A 363 -6.76 -11.12 15.12
N THR A 364 -6.05 -10.16 14.52
CA THR A 364 -6.51 -8.76 14.40
C THR A 364 -6.33 -8.25 12.98
N LEU A 365 -5.22 -8.61 12.33
CA LEU A 365 -5.05 -8.41 10.89
C LEU A 365 -5.62 -9.61 10.13
N GLY A 366 -6.68 -9.40 9.34
CA GLY A 366 -7.30 -10.46 8.55
C GLY A 366 -6.34 -11.04 7.50
N CYS A 367 -6.25 -12.36 7.42
CA CYS A 367 -5.47 -13.06 6.39
C CYS A 367 -6.22 -14.24 5.78
N TYR A 368 -5.73 -14.73 4.64
CA TYR A 368 -6.23 -15.96 4.04
C TYR A 368 -5.94 -17.14 4.99
N PRO A 369 -6.90 -18.06 5.24
CA PRO A 369 -6.71 -19.20 6.14
C PRO A 369 -5.84 -20.28 5.48
N PHE A 370 -4.53 -20.05 5.42
CA PHE A 370 -3.57 -21.04 4.95
C PHE A 370 -3.59 -22.28 5.84
N THR A 371 -3.47 -23.46 5.23
CA THR A 371 -3.51 -24.75 5.93
C THR A 371 -2.20 -25.50 5.94
N ASP A 372 -1.29 -25.14 5.03
CA ASP A 372 -0.07 -25.89 4.69
C ASP A 372 1.21 -25.06 4.91
N ARG A 373 1.10 -23.74 5.00
CA ARG A 373 2.23 -22.81 5.16
C ARG A 373 1.81 -21.52 5.86
N ASP A 374 2.78 -20.77 6.36
CA ASP A 374 2.58 -19.36 6.75
C ASP A 374 3.45 -18.47 5.84
N PRO A 375 2.87 -17.77 4.86
CA PRO A 375 3.65 -16.96 3.91
C PRO A 375 4.22 -15.68 4.54
N PHE A 376 3.91 -15.39 5.80
CA PHE A 376 4.45 -14.21 6.48
C PHE A 376 5.74 -14.49 7.24
N PHE A 377 6.18 -15.76 7.30
CA PHE A 377 7.49 -16.12 7.83
C PHE A 377 8.61 -15.57 6.95
N VAL A 378 9.63 -14.98 7.57
CA VAL A 378 10.78 -14.40 6.85
C VAL A 378 11.95 -15.37 6.91
N GLU A 379 12.09 -16.21 5.89
CA GLU A 379 13.15 -17.21 5.81
C GLU A 379 14.53 -16.58 5.58
N SER A 380 14.62 -15.58 4.71
CA SER A 380 15.86 -14.91 4.35
C SER A 380 15.77 -13.41 4.55
N CYS A 381 16.83 -12.83 5.12
CA CYS A 381 16.86 -11.43 5.49
C CYS A 381 16.94 -10.54 4.23
N PRO A 382 16.03 -9.56 4.07
CA PRO A 382 16.14 -8.61 2.98
C PRO A 382 17.28 -7.62 3.25
N HIS A 383 17.78 -6.96 2.22
CA HIS A 383 18.69 -5.83 2.38
C HIS A 383 17.93 -4.54 2.69
N VAL A 384 16.69 -4.44 2.18
CA VAL A 384 15.80 -3.31 2.40
C VAL A 384 14.43 -3.82 2.81
N TYR A 385 13.93 -3.35 3.94
CA TYR A 385 12.60 -3.67 4.44
C TYR A 385 11.77 -2.39 4.61
N PHE A 386 10.65 -2.29 3.89
CA PHE A 386 9.85 -1.06 3.86
C PHE A 386 8.37 -1.26 4.21
N ALA A 387 7.74 -0.22 4.74
CA ALA A 387 6.27 -0.13 4.88
C ALA A 387 5.75 1.17 4.26
N GLY A 388 4.71 1.03 3.43
CA GLY A 388 3.93 2.13 2.87
C GLY A 388 2.94 2.73 3.87
N ASN A 389 2.33 3.86 3.51
CA ASN A 389 1.20 4.48 4.18
C ASN A 389 1.44 4.90 5.63
N GLN A 390 2.69 5.15 6.01
CA GLN A 390 3.06 5.56 7.36
C GLN A 390 2.73 7.04 7.58
N ASN A 391 2.71 7.48 8.83
CA ASN A 391 2.37 8.84 9.22
C ASN A 391 3.52 9.81 8.90
N LYS A 392 4.76 9.35 9.05
CA LYS A 392 5.96 10.14 8.74
C LYS A 392 7.05 9.29 8.09
N PHE A 393 7.94 9.98 7.38
CA PHE A 393 9.15 9.36 6.90
C PHE A 393 10.04 8.95 8.08
N GLY A 394 10.63 7.76 7.99
CA GLY A 394 11.62 7.30 8.94
C GLY A 394 12.52 6.26 8.29
N THR A 395 13.78 6.20 8.71
CA THR A 395 14.71 5.18 8.27
C THR A 395 15.68 4.78 9.37
N ARG A 396 16.10 3.53 9.37
CA ARG A 396 17.08 2.99 10.32
C ARG A 396 17.94 1.94 9.61
N LEU A 397 19.24 1.97 9.86
CA LEU A 397 20.13 0.87 9.48
C LEU A 397 20.28 -0.03 10.72
N ILE A 398 19.98 -1.32 10.58
CA ILE A 398 20.15 -2.29 11.66
C ILE A 398 21.19 -3.33 11.27
N THR A 399 21.93 -3.82 12.26
CA THR A 399 22.94 -4.86 12.09
C THR A 399 22.61 -6.06 12.96
N GLY A 400 22.69 -7.26 12.39
CA GLY A 400 22.49 -8.52 13.10
C GLY A 400 23.79 -9.07 13.72
N SER A 401 23.64 -10.11 14.54
CA SER A 401 24.77 -10.80 15.19
C SER A 401 25.70 -11.50 14.21
N ASP A 402 25.17 -11.94 13.07
CA ASP A 402 25.91 -12.72 12.06
C ASP A 402 26.38 -11.83 10.90
N GLY A 403 26.48 -10.51 11.13
CA GLY A 403 26.91 -9.55 10.13
C GLY A 403 25.82 -9.12 9.15
N GLN A 404 24.55 -9.47 9.39
CA GLN A 404 23.44 -8.98 8.57
C GLN A 404 23.38 -7.44 8.63
N VAL A 405 23.07 -6.78 7.52
CA VAL A 405 22.87 -5.33 7.44
C VAL A 405 21.59 -5.03 6.68
N VAL A 406 20.61 -4.40 7.35
CA VAL A 406 19.29 -4.15 6.76
C VAL A 406 18.91 -2.68 6.90
N ARG A 407 18.46 -2.08 5.79
CA ARG A 407 17.87 -0.76 5.77
C ARG A 407 16.36 -0.84 5.95
N LEU A 408 15.85 -0.27 7.03
CA LEU A 408 14.42 -0.08 7.29
C LEU A 408 13.95 1.26 6.72
N ILE A 409 12.76 1.27 6.08
CA ILE A 409 12.17 2.48 5.49
C ILE A 409 10.67 2.56 5.80
N SER A 410 10.28 3.60 6.53
CA SER A 410 8.90 4.03 6.73
C SER A 410 8.55 5.08 5.67
N ILE A 411 7.65 4.73 4.74
CA ILE A 411 7.26 5.60 3.61
C ILE A 411 5.95 6.32 4.00
N PRO A 412 5.94 7.66 4.06
CA PRO A 412 4.75 8.40 4.47
C PRO A 412 3.67 8.38 3.39
N ARG A 413 2.43 8.69 3.80
CA ARG A 413 1.33 8.97 2.87
C ARG A 413 1.62 10.26 2.08
N PHE A 414 1.76 10.15 0.76
CA PHE A 414 2.04 11.27 -0.13
C PHE A 414 0.92 12.31 -0.11
N SER A 415 -0.34 11.89 -0.10
CA SER A 415 -1.51 12.78 -0.01
C SER A 415 -1.48 13.73 1.19
N LYS A 416 -0.86 13.33 2.31
CA LYS A 416 -0.75 14.15 3.52
C LYS A 416 0.56 14.96 3.59
N THR A 417 1.65 14.40 3.09
CA THR A 417 3.01 14.91 3.33
C THR A 417 3.69 15.49 2.09
N GLY A 418 3.17 15.21 0.90
CA GLY A 418 3.82 15.54 -0.38
C GLY A 418 5.22 14.93 -0.53
N THR A 419 5.51 13.83 0.16
CA THR A 419 6.86 13.27 0.31
C THR A 419 6.99 11.91 -0.38
N ALA A 420 7.98 11.80 -1.26
CA ALA A 420 8.43 10.54 -1.86
C ALA A 420 9.87 10.23 -1.39
N VAL A 421 10.25 8.95 -1.38
CA VAL A 421 11.55 8.50 -0.88
C VAL A 421 12.42 8.06 -2.05
N MET A 422 13.59 8.68 -2.24
CA MET A 422 14.57 8.25 -3.23
C MET A 422 15.71 7.50 -2.52
N PHE A 423 15.88 6.23 -2.85
CA PHE A 423 16.77 5.33 -2.13
C PHE A 423 17.88 4.81 -3.04
N LEU A 424 19.13 4.89 -2.57
CA LEU A 424 20.31 4.33 -3.22
C LEU A 424 20.62 2.94 -2.61
N PRO A 425 20.39 1.83 -3.33
CA PRO A 425 20.61 0.47 -2.82
C PRO A 425 22.07 0.20 -2.45
N GLY A 426 23.01 0.83 -3.15
CA GLY A 426 24.43 0.75 -2.82
C GLY A 426 24.77 1.25 -1.41
N SER A 427 23.95 2.10 -0.78
CA SER A 427 24.21 2.61 0.58
C SER A 427 24.14 1.55 1.69
N VAL A 428 23.69 0.33 1.39
CA VAL A 428 23.49 -0.75 2.38
C VAL A 428 24.81 -1.43 2.80
N SER A 429 25.91 -1.29 2.04
CA SER A 429 27.16 -1.96 2.44
C SER A 429 28.05 -1.11 3.36
N VAL A 430 28.51 -1.74 4.44
CA VAL A 430 29.53 -1.23 5.35
C VAL A 430 30.89 -1.67 4.81
N ASP A 431 31.77 -0.72 4.48
CA ASP A 431 33.14 -1.04 4.04
C ASP A 431 33.95 -1.55 5.25
N SER A 432 34.29 -2.84 5.24
CA SER A 432 34.95 -3.53 6.35
C SER A 432 36.43 -3.15 6.53
N ARG A 433 36.98 -2.24 5.72
CA ARG A 433 38.41 -1.87 5.75
C ARG A 433 38.74 -0.55 6.43
N ASN A 434 37.76 0.21 6.93
CA ASN A 434 38.01 1.42 7.69
C ASN A 434 36.96 1.63 8.78
N SER A 435 37.28 1.22 10.01
CA SER A 435 36.45 1.38 11.21
C SER A 435 36.34 2.84 11.71
N LYS A 436 36.38 3.82 10.81
CA LYS A 436 36.29 5.27 11.09
C LYS A 436 35.64 6.07 9.94
N LEU A 437 34.66 5.50 9.24
CA LEU A 437 33.75 6.31 8.42
C LEU A 437 32.61 6.81 9.30
N SER A 438 32.55 8.12 9.52
CA SER A 438 31.52 8.77 10.31
C SER A 438 30.12 8.46 9.77
N GLU A 439 29.16 8.21 10.65
CA GLU A 439 27.72 8.00 10.38
C GLU A 439 27.06 9.05 9.46
N LYS A 440 27.75 10.14 9.13
CA LYS A 440 27.26 11.25 8.29
C LYS A 440 27.15 10.93 6.78
N GLU A 441 27.90 9.96 6.25
CA GLU A 441 27.89 9.67 4.80
C GLU A 441 27.18 8.37 4.40
N ALA A 442 27.04 7.39 5.31
CA ALA A 442 26.36 6.12 5.04
C ALA A 442 24.82 6.17 5.23
N GLY A 443 24.26 7.36 5.51
CA GLY A 443 22.90 7.52 6.02
C GLY A 443 21.95 8.41 5.21
N GLN A 444 22.40 9.05 4.12
CA GLN A 444 21.51 9.89 3.34
C GLN A 444 20.64 9.03 2.42
N VAL A 445 19.42 8.75 2.86
CA VAL A 445 18.29 8.52 1.97
C VAL A 445 17.77 9.91 1.61
N PRO A 446 18.11 10.48 0.44
CA PRO A 446 17.56 11.76 0.06
C PRO A 446 16.03 11.63 -0.01
N VAL A 447 15.34 12.42 0.81
CA VAL A 447 13.93 12.67 0.61
C VAL A 447 13.82 13.45 -0.69
N LEU A 448 13.05 12.94 -1.66
CA LEU A 448 12.68 13.75 -2.81
C LEU A 448 11.89 14.93 -2.26
N ALA A 449 12.56 16.10 -2.27
CA ALA A 449 12.11 17.43 -1.87
C ALA A 449 10.61 17.52 -1.55
N SER A 450 10.28 17.98 -0.34
CA SER A 450 8.90 18.29 0.04
C SER A 450 8.24 19.14 -1.06
N SER A 451 6.95 18.93 -1.32
CA SER A 451 6.15 19.73 -2.26
C SER A 451 6.47 21.24 -2.20
N ASP A 452 6.73 21.80 -1.02
CA ASP A 452 7.05 23.22 -0.85
C ASP A 452 8.40 23.60 -1.46
N GLU A 453 9.38 22.70 -1.39
CA GLU A 453 10.70 22.87 -2.01
C GLU A 453 10.59 22.75 -3.54
N LEU A 454 9.82 21.80 -4.06
CA LEU A 454 9.51 21.71 -5.51
C LEU A 454 8.74 22.95 -6.01
N LEU A 455 7.73 23.43 -5.27
CA LEU A 455 6.97 24.64 -5.60
C LEU A 455 7.84 25.90 -5.57
N SER A 456 8.76 26.01 -4.60
CA SER A 456 9.71 27.13 -4.52
C SER A 456 10.69 27.14 -5.71
N LYS A 457 11.11 25.95 -6.16
CA LYS A 457 11.95 25.78 -7.35
C LYS A 457 11.19 26.11 -8.63
N PHE A 458 9.94 25.69 -8.77
CA PHE A 458 9.08 26.10 -9.88
C PHE A 458 8.91 27.62 -9.98
N ALA A 459 8.70 28.29 -8.84
CA ALA A 459 8.63 29.75 -8.79
C ALA A 459 9.96 30.40 -9.24
N GLN A 460 11.11 29.79 -8.94
CA GLN A 460 12.42 30.25 -9.40
C GLN A 460 12.65 30.01 -10.90
N VAL A 461 12.26 28.85 -11.45
CA VAL A 461 12.34 28.56 -12.90
C VAL A 461 11.42 29.48 -13.71
N GLY A 462 10.23 29.77 -13.18
CA GLY A 462 9.33 30.79 -13.74
C GLY A 462 9.92 32.20 -13.67
N ALA A 463 10.66 32.55 -12.60
CA ALA A 463 11.31 33.83 -12.46
C ALA A 463 12.55 34.00 -13.36
N THR A 464 13.34 32.95 -13.60
CA THR A 464 14.47 32.97 -14.54
C THR A 464 13.99 33.02 -15.98
N SER A 465 12.93 32.27 -16.31
CA SER A 465 12.27 32.32 -17.62
C SER A 465 11.62 33.69 -17.86
N ASN A 466 10.99 34.29 -16.84
CA ASN A 466 10.47 35.66 -16.92
C ASN A 466 11.58 36.71 -16.98
N LYS A 467 12.76 36.51 -16.37
CA LYS A 467 13.93 37.38 -16.54
C LYS A 467 14.52 37.29 -17.94
N LEU A 468 14.64 36.09 -18.51
CA LEU A 468 15.07 35.89 -19.90
C LEU A 468 14.05 36.48 -20.90
N ALA A 469 12.75 36.27 -20.65
CA ALA A 469 11.68 36.88 -21.43
C ALA A 469 11.65 38.41 -21.29
N LEU A 470 11.87 38.96 -20.08
CA LEU A 470 12.02 40.42 -19.88
C LEU A 470 13.26 40.95 -20.62
N THR A 471 14.38 40.22 -20.62
CA THR A 471 15.63 40.62 -21.30
C THR A 471 15.50 40.58 -22.82
N LEU A 472 14.70 39.65 -23.35
CA LEU A 472 14.36 39.56 -24.78
C LEU A 472 13.31 40.61 -25.19
N VAL A 473 12.41 41.01 -24.29
CA VAL A 473 11.38 42.03 -24.53
C VAL A 473 11.92 43.46 -24.39
N THR A 474 12.91 43.71 -23.51
CA THR A 474 13.52 45.06 -23.36
C THR A 474 14.33 45.51 -24.57
N ASN A 475 14.77 44.59 -25.45
CA ASN A 475 15.46 44.92 -26.70
C ASN A 475 14.53 45.23 -27.90
N LYS A 476 13.20 45.18 -27.71
CA LYS A 476 12.22 45.60 -28.72
C LYS A 476 11.09 46.40 -28.08
N LYS A 477 11.28 47.72 -27.97
CA LYS A 477 10.28 48.79 -28.23
C LYS A 477 10.68 50.09 -27.53
N ASN A 478 11.43 50.93 -28.24
CA ASN A 478 11.39 52.38 -28.02
C ASN A 478 10.45 52.98 -29.07
N LYS A 479 9.20 53.27 -28.68
CA LYS A 479 8.33 54.28 -29.31
C LYS A 479 7.14 54.62 -28.39
N LYS A 480 7.29 55.74 -27.68
CA LYS A 480 6.30 56.79 -27.30
C LYS A 480 4.80 56.41 -27.27
N LEU A 481 4.12 56.62 -26.12
CA LEU A 481 3.25 57.79 -25.83
C LEU A 481 2.30 57.56 -24.62
N GLN A 482 2.42 58.49 -23.66
CA GLN A 482 1.47 59.13 -22.73
C GLN A 482 0.31 58.38 -22.03
N LEU A 483 0.31 58.57 -20.70
CA LEU A 483 -0.77 58.32 -19.74
C LEU A 483 -1.86 59.40 -19.79
N SER A 484 -3.10 59.02 -19.45
CA SER A 484 -3.96 59.87 -18.61
C SER A 484 -4.83 59.03 -17.67
N SER A 485 -4.68 59.29 -16.37
CA SER A 485 -5.43 58.74 -15.24
C SER A 485 -6.85 59.30 -15.09
N LYS A 486 -7.79 58.53 -14.52
CA LYS A 486 -8.74 59.06 -13.52
C LYS A 486 -9.41 57.97 -12.68
N ARG A 487 -9.68 58.36 -11.44
CA ARG A 487 -10.04 57.63 -10.22
C ARG A 487 -11.55 57.37 -10.06
N GLN A 488 -11.85 56.33 -9.27
CA GLN A 488 -13.14 55.96 -8.65
C GLN A 488 -13.62 56.92 -7.54
N ARG A 489 -14.94 56.87 -7.27
CA ARG A 489 -15.65 56.85 -5.95
C ARG A 489 -17.15 56.59 -6.23
N SER A 490 -17.72 55.44 -5.84
CA SER A 490 -18.37 55.08 -4.55
C SER A 490 -19.65 55.86 -4.22
N ILE A 491 -20.78 55.17 -3.98
CA ILE A 491 -21.83 55.44 -2.97
C ILE A 491 -22.72 54.18 -2.86
N ASP A 492 -23.33 54.03 -1.70
CA ASP A 492 -23.77 52.81 -1.00
C ASP A 492 -25.27 52.91 -0.64
N ARG A 493 -25.87 51.75 -0.28
CA ARG A 493 -27.05 51.50 0.59
C ARG A 493 -28.47 51.13 0.06
N SER A 494 -28.97 50.09 0.74
CA SER A 494 -30.31 49.79 1.30
C SER A 494 -31.37 48.96 0.53
N ASN A 495 -31.78 47.87 1.18
CA ASN A 495 -33.00 47.04 1.08
C ASN A 495 -34.12 47.63 2.00
N PRO A 496 -35.40 47.14 2.11
CA PRO A 496 -35.97 45.80 1.79
C PRO A 496 -37.42 45.79 1.19
N ASP A 497 -38.03 44.59 1.12
CA ASP A 497 -39.48 44.23 1.22
C ASP A 497 -40.21 43.50 0.06
N CYS A 498 -41.14 42.64 0.50
CA CYS A 498 -41.80 41.50 -0.14
C CYS A 498 -43.09 41.82 -0.95
N GLU A 499 -43.53 40.83 -1.77
CA GLU A 499 -44.90 40.28 -1.94
C GLU A 499 -45.26 39.87 -3.41
N SER A 500 -45.99 38.76 -3.53
CA SER A 500 -46.60 38.15 -4.76
C SER A 500 -47.98 38.81 -5.07
N PRO A 501 -48.91 38.38 -5.99
CA PRO A 501 -49.07 37.13 -6.78
C PRO A 501 -49.74 37.28 -8.19
N THR A 502 -50.37 36.20 -8.69
CA THR A 502 -51.32 36.02 -9.84
C THR A 502 -50.70 35.50 -11.16
N GLY A 503 -51.27 34.59 -11.96
CA GLY A 503 -52.54 33.85 -11.95
C GLY A 503 -52.88 33.32 -13.36
N VAL A 504 -52.94 31.99 -13.51
CA VAL A 504 -53.83 31.14 -14.35
C VAL A 504 -54.16 31.49 -15.81
N SER A 505 -53.98 30.49 -16.70
CA SER A 505 -54.89 30.19 -17.83
C SER A 505 -54.71 28.73 -18.32
N VAL A 506 -55.84 28.07 -18.57
CA VAL A 506 -56.06 26.63 -18.85
C VAL A 506 -56.74 26.47 -20.22
N ALA A 507 -56.42 25.42 -20.98
CA ALA A 507 -57.36 24.70 -21.87
C ALA A 507 -56.75 23.30 -22.20
N ASP A 508 -57.26 22.13 -21.76
CA ASP A 508 -58.51 21.40 -22.12
C ASP A 508 -58.40 20.79 -23.55
N ARG A 509 -58.52 19.48 -23.87
CA ARG A 509 -59.43 18.36 -23.51
C ARG A 509 -58.83 17.00 -23.96
N LYS A 510 -58.87 15.89 -23.18
CA LYS A 510 -59.84 14.75 -23.17
C LYS A 510 -60.01 14.05 -24.56
N LEU A 511 -60.13 12.72 -24.76
CA LEU A 511 -60.33 11.48 -23.99
C LEU A 511 -60.21 10.31 -25.01
N LEU A 512 -59.79 9.09 -24.59
CA LEU A 512 -60.53 7.81 -24.69
C LEU A 512 -59.61 6.57 -24.55
N LEU A 513 -60.17 5.55 -23.90
CA LEU A 513 -59.58 4.37 -23.24
C LEU A 513 -59.70 3.08 -24.11
N PRO A 514 -59.19 1.90 -23.66
CA PRO A 514 -58.66 0.75 -24.44
C PRO A 514 -59.68 -0.44 -24.51
N PRO A 515 -59.36 -1.76 -24.79
CA PRO A 515 -58.48 -2.65 -23.98
C PRO A 515 -57.81 -3.90 -24.66
N ALA A 516 -57.02 -4.63 -23.85
CA ALA A 516 -56.93 -6.11 -23.73
C ALA A 516 -55.90 -6.99 -24.52
N ASN A 517 -54.87 -7.43 -23.78
CA ASN A 517 -54.28 -8.77 -23.59
C ASN A 517 -54.59 -9.96 -24.55
N LYS A 518 -53.54 -10.72 -24.94
CA LYS A 518 -53.21 -12.07 -24.40
C LYS A 518 -51.94 -12.70 -25.03
N ARG A 519 -51.39 -13.68 -24.29
CA ARG A 519 -50.10 -14.40 -24.34
C ARG A 519 -49.96 -15.44 -25.48
N GLY A 520 -48.72 -15.85 -25.78
CA GLY A 520 -48.38 -17.14 -26.40
C GLY A 520 -46.87 -17.35 -26.57
N ALA A 521 -46.33 -18.51 -26.16
CA ALA A 521 -44.90 -18.81 -26.02
C ALA A 521 -44.39 -19.87 -27.03
N ALA A 522 -43.05 -19.86 -27.20
CA ALA A 522 -42.12 -20.96 -27.55
C ALA A 522 -42.14 -21.63 -28.94
N THR A 523 -40.97 -21.69 -29.61
CA THR A 523 -40.18 -22.93 -29.84
C THR A 523 -38.89 -22.69 -30.67
N PHE A 524 -37.87 -23.50 -30.37
CA PHE A 524 -36.54 -23.63 -30.97
C PHE A 524 -36.55 -24.21 -32.41
N ILE A 525 -35.51 -23.95 -33.23
CA ILE A 525 -34.67 -24.96 -33.92
C ILE A 525 -33.48 -24.31 -34.67
N ARG A 526 -32.31 -24.97 -34.57
CA ARG A 526 -30.99 -24.77 -35.22
C ARG A 526 -31.01 -24.74 -36.75
N ARG A 527 -30.04 -24.05 -37.37
CA ARG A 527 -28.99 -24.70 -38.22
C ARG A 527 -27.82 -23.78 -38.61
N LEU A 528 -26.61 -24.33 -38.49
CA LEU A 528 -25.37 -23.83 -39.09
C LEU A 528 -25.44 -23.87 -40.62
N GLY A 529 -24.79 -22.89 -41.26
CA GLY A 529 -24.45 -22.92 -42.69
C GLY A 529 -23.22 -22.05 -42.96
N ILE A 530 -22.09 -22.69 -43.20
CA ILE A 530 -20.83 -22.10 -43.66
C ILE A 530 -20.99 -21.75 -45.15
N GLY A 531 -20.70 -20.50 -45.53
CA GLY A 531 -20.62 -20.07 -46.92
C GLY A 531 -19.52 -19.03 -47.11
N LYS A 532 -18.41 -19.43 -47.75
CA LYS A 532 -17.36 -18.53 -48.22
C LYS A 532 -17.92 -17.66 -49.36
N ALA A 533 -17.79 -16.33 -49.26
CA ALA A 533 -17.96 -15.42 -50.38
C ALA A 533 -16.85 -14.37 -50.42
N LYS A 534 -16.32 -14.17 -51.63
CA LYS A 534 -15.17 -13.37 -52.03
C LYS A 534 -15.24 -11.91 -51.61
N LEU A 535 -14.05 -11.38 -51.31
CA LEU A 535 -13.69 -9.98 -51.18
C LEU A 535 -14.19 -9.15 -52.38
N ARG A 536 -14.95 -8.09 -52.11
CA ARG A 536 -15.08 -6.91 -52.99
C ARG A 536 -14.88 -5.68 -52.12
N SER A 537 -13.85 -4.92 -52.43
CA SER A 537 -13.46 -3.69 -51.73
C SER A 537 -14.57 -2.65 -51.77
N ARG A 538 -15.08 -2.27 -50.60
CA ARG A 538 -15.85 -1.03 -50.40
C ARG A 538 -15.16 -0.24 -49.30
N ASN A 539 -14.70 0.97 -49.66
CA ASN A 539 -14.28 1.99 -48.71
C ASN A 539 -15.46 2.29 -47.77
N ILE A 540 -15.32 1.95 -46.50
CA ILE A 540 -16.26 2.30 -45.44
C ILE A 540 -15.53 3.23 -44.48
N ASN A 541 -16.07 4.44 -44.31
CA ASN A 541 -15.59 5.45 -43.38
C ASN A 541 -15.65 4.93 -41.92
N ASN A 542 -14.54 4.40 -41.44
CA ASN A 542 -14.34 3.87 -40.09
C ASN A 542 -14.16 4.97 -39.03
N LYS A 543 -15.13 5.88 -38.87
CA LYS A 543 -15.19 6.74 -37.65
C LYS A 543 -16.34 6.36 -36.72
N SER A 544 -17.45 5.88 -37.28
CA SER A 544 -18.65 5.50 -36.52
C SER A 544 -18.54 4.13 -35.83
N LEU A 545 -17.98 3.13 -36.52
CA LEU A 545 -17.81 1.76 -36.00
C LEU A 545 -16.74 1.68 -34.91
N LEU A 546 -15.62 2.40 -35.06
CA LEU A 546 -14.58 2.49 -34.02
C LEU A 546 -15.12 3.19 -32.77
N GLY A 547 -15.86 4.29 -32.91
CA GLY A 547 -16.51 4.95 -31.76
C GLY A 547 -17.59 4.09 -31.10
N GLY A 548 -18.28 3.23 -31.85
CA GLY A 548 -19.26 2.27 -31.33
C GLY A 548 -18.59 1.11 -30.57
N ILE A 549 -17.52 0.56 -31.12
CA ILE A 549 -16.72 -0.50 -30.48
C ILE A 549 -16.04 0.06 -29.23
N GLU A 550 -15.47 1.26 -29.28
CA GLU A 550 -14.82 1.93 -28.16
C GLU A 550 -15.82 2.29 -27.05
N LYS A 551 -17.03 2.75 -27.38
CA LYS A 551 -18.11 2.98 -26.40
C LYS A 551 -18.61 1.68 -25.79
N THR A 552 -18.71 0.62 -26.59
CA THR A 552 -19.14 -0.71 -26.10
C THR A 552 -18.06 -1.32 -25.22
N TRP A 553 -16.79 -1.28 -25.64
CA TRP A 553 -15.63 -1.65 -24.84
C TRP A 553 -15.54 -0.84 -23.55
N ARG A 554 -15.73 0.49 -23.59
CA ARG A 554 -15.76 1.33 -22.38
C ARG A 554 -16.92 0.98 -21.46
N LYS A 555 -18.10 0.64 -21.98
CA LYS A 555 -19.23 0.18 -21.15
C LYS A 555 -18.94 -1.20 -20.56
N THR A 556 -18.32 -2.10 -21.30
CA THR A 556 -17.94 -3.45 -20.84
C THR A 556 -16.81 -3.38 -19.80
N LEU A 557 -15.79 -2.53 -20.00
CA LEU A 557 -14.73 -2.27 -19.03
C LEU A 557 -15.28 -1.61 -17.77
N LYS A 558 -16.12 -0.57 -17.89
CA LYS A 558 -16.78 0.07 -16.74
C LYS A 558 -17.73 -0.88 -16.00
N GLY A 559 -18.40 -1.77 -16.73
CA GLY A 559 -19.25 -2.81 -16.15
C GLY A 559 -18.43 -3.89 -15.45
N ALA A 560 -17.35 -4.36 -16.06
CA ALA A 560 -16.45 -5.38 -15.51
C ALA A 560 -15.66 -4.86 -14.31
N SER A 561 -15.15 -3.61 -14.36
CA SER A 561 -14.51 -2.97 -13.22
C SER A 561 -15.50 -2.77 -12.08
N LYS A 562 -16.74 -2.33 -12.37
CA LYS A 562 -17.80 -2.23 -11.37
C LYS A 562 -18.13 -3.58 -10.74
N ILE A 563 -18.33 -4.63 -11.54
CA ILE A 563 -18.62 -5.98 -11.02
C ILE A 563 -17.45 -6.51 -10.19
N LEU A 564 -16.21 -6.24 -10.59
CA LEU A 564 -15.02 -6.66 -9.85
C LEU A 564 -14.93 -5.91 -8.52
N ILE A 565 -15.08 -4.58 -8.51
CA ILE A 565 -15.10 -3.75 -7.31
C ILE A 565 -16.26 -4.15 -6.38
N GLU A 566 -17.48 -4.34 -6.91
CA GLU A 566 -18.64 -4.79 -6.15
C GLU A 566 -18.47 -6.23 -5.64
N LYS A 567 -17.85 -7.13 -6.40
CA LYS A 567 -17.59 -8.51 -5.97
C LYS A 567 -16.55 -8.52 -4.83
N HIS A 568 -15.46 -7.78 -4.97
CA HIS A 568 -14.46 -7.61 -3.91
C HIS A 568 -15.09 -6.96 -2.66
N TYR A 569 -15.91 -5.92 -2.83
CA TYR A 569 -16.62 -5.27 -1.73
C TYR A 569 -17.64 -6.18 -1.04
N ASN A 570 -18.42 -6.96 -1.78
CA ASN A 570 -19.41 -7.87 -1.18
C ASN A 570 -18.76 -9.10 -0.52
N GLN A 571 -17.65 -9.59 -1.06
CA GLN A 571 -16.81 -10.60 -0.40
C GLN A 571 -16.19 -10.02 0.88
N HIS A 572 -15.79 -8.74 0.86
CA HIS A 572 -15.30 -7.99 2.00
C HIS A 572 -16.36 -7.76 3.09
N LYS A 573 -17.61 -7.43 2.75
CA LYS A 573 -18.69 -7.26 3.74
C LYS A 573 -19.03 -8.59 4.44
N ARG A 574 -18.98 -9.71 3.72
CA ARG A 574 -19.16 -11.05 4.30
C ARG A 574 -18.01 -11.44 5.22
N LEU A 575 -16.77 -11.23 4.79
CA LEU A 575 -15.60 -11.53 5.62
C LEU A 575 -15.48 -10.61 6.84
N ILE A 576 -15.84 -9.33 6.70
CA ILE A 576 -15.96 -8.42 7.85
C ILE A 576 -17.12 -8.86 8.73
N SER A 577 -18.31 -9.21 8.23
CA SER A 577 -19.42 -9.69 9.08
C SER A 577 -19.23 -11.10 9.65
N ASP A 578 -18.22 -11.82 9.18
CA ASP A 578 -17.79 -13.11 9.75
C ASP A 578 -16.65 -12.90 10.76
N ILE A 579 -16.06 -11.69 10.81
CA ILE A 579 -15.00 -11.23 11.74
C ILE A 579 -15.52 -10.12 12.68
N ALA A 580 -16.73 -9.60 12.49
CA ALA A 580 -17.43 -8.53 13.23
C ALA A 580 -18.91 -8.89 13.32
#